data_AF-A0A8H6C1Y7-F1
#
_entry.id   AF-A0A8H6C1Y7-F1
#
_cell.length_a   1.000
_cell.length_b   1.000
_cell.length_c   1.000
_cell.angle_alpha   90.00
_cell.angle_beta   90.00
_cell.angle_gamma   90.00
#
_symmetry.space_group_name_H-M   'P 1'
#
loop_
_entity.id
_entity.type
_entity.pdbx_description
1 polymer ?
#
loop_
_entity_poly.entity_id
_entity_poly.type
_entity_poly.pdbx_seq_one_letter_code
_entity_poly.pdbx_strand_id
1 'polypeptide(L)'
;MWSWILILSYMEDITLKMKNEYIGQLLQNKELPILFDFVFEYLHIEDERLYIIDSGKPQDTENNVIPNYDLIETGKSESSTHELKLLATYLYFKCAQLCGSQVQLWFQEIRDKQFKNIVEKFTVKFISPILVKDIKENVGKEIGKLQQNEVNIKIGTNQIKANIPVEEENISMRWSIPANYPLSNVAVEGPLCVGVKENQWKAWLLASQKIISLTNGSIAKSIELFCKNVNLHFSGFEDCAICYSILHQDSSLPSKTCTTCSNKFHAACLYKWFKSSGSSTCPLCRSTFNFRR
;
A
#
# COMPACT_ATOMS: atom_id res chain seq x y z
N MET A 1 -19.64 14.31 21.14
CA MET A 1 -18.23 14.20 20.71
C MET A 1 -17.40 13.31 21.63
N TRP A 2 -17.38 13.52 22.94
CA TRP A 2 -16.55 12.71 23.86
C TRP A 2 -16.83 11.20 23.84
N SER A 3 -18.08 10.77 23.62
CA SER A 3 -18.40 9.34 23.42
C SER A 3 -17.63 8.72 22.25
N TRP A 4 -17.36 9.50 21.19
CA TRP A 4 -16.57 9.03 20.06
C TRP A 4 -15.10 8.80 20.42
N ILE A 5 -14.55 9.53 21.39
CA ILE A 5 -13.19 9.26 21.88
C ILE A 5 -13.12 7.83 22.43
N LEU A 6 -14.09 7.45 23.27
CA LEU A 6 -14.14 6.11 23.87
C LEU A 6 -14.34 5.02 22.81
N ILE A 7 -15.20 5.27 21.82
CA ILE A 7 -15.45 4.34 20.72
C ILE A 7 -14.17 4.13 19.90
N LEU A 8 -13.46 5.22 19.57
CA LEU A 8 -12.25 5.17 18.75
C LEU A 8 -11.04 4.60 19.53
N SER A 9 -10.90 4.92 20.82
CA SER A 9 -9.82 4.36 21.66
C SER A 9 -9.96 2.84 21.80
N TYR A 10 -11.19 2.33 21.94
CA TYR A 10 -11.41 0.89 21.96
C TYR A 10 -11.02 0.20 20.65
N MET A 11 -11.06 0.91 19.51
CA MET A 11 -10.65 0.37 18.22
C MET A 11 -9.13 0.27 18.03
N GLU A 12 -8.31 0.84 18.91
CA GLU A 12 -6.85 0.81 18.81
C GLU A 12 -6.28 -0.56 19.21
N ASP A 13 -6.84 -1.18 20.25
CA ASP A 13 -6.29 -2.38 20.88
C ASP A 13 -6.94 -3.71 20.42
N ILE A 14 -7.92 -3.64 19.50
CA ILE A 14 -8.68 -4.83 19.07
C ILE A 14 -8.16 -5.43 17.76
N THR A 15 -8.48 -6.71 17.55
CA THR A 15 -8.10 -7.42 16.32
C THR A 15 -8.74 -6.79 15.08
N LEU A 16 -8.08 -6.91 13.93
CA LEU A 16 -8.59 -6.39 12.64
C LEU A 16 -10.00 -6.92 12.30
N LYS A 17 -10.29 -8.18 12.67
CA LYS A 17 -11.63 -8.77 12.47
C LYS A 17 -12.68 -8.03 13.29
N MET A 18 -12.44 -7.87 14.60
CA MET A 18 -13.35 -7.13 15.48
C MET A 18 -13.51 -5.69 15.02
N LYS A 19 -12.41 -5.03 14.63
CA LYS A 19 -12.44 -3.66 14.11
C LYS A 19 -13.37 -3.53 12.90
N ASN A 20 -13.31 -4.48 11.96
CA ASN A 20 -14.20 -4.50 10.79
C ASN A 20 -15.67 -4.74 11.18
N GLU A 21 -15.94 -5.58 12.19
CA GLU A 21 -17.30 -5.80 12.70
C GLU A 21 -17.86 -4.54 13.37
N TYR A 22 -17.06 -3.86 14.20
CA TYR A 22 -17.45 -2.58 14.82
C TYR A 22 -17.70 -1.49 13.78
N ILE A 23 -16.79 -1.30 12.81
CA ILE A 23 -16.99 -0.36 11.71
C ILE A 23 -18.28 -0.72 10.95
N GLY A 24 -18.54 -2.01 10.72
CA GLY A 24 -19.77 -2.50 10.11
C GLY A 24 -21.03 -2.06 10.86
N GLN A 25 -21.04 -2.13 12.19
CA GLN A 25 -22.16 -1.66 13.02
C GLN A 25 -22.35 -0.14 12.92
N LEU A 26 -21.27 0.65 13.02
CA LEU A 26 -21.34 2.11 12.89
C LEU A 26 -21.88 2.53 11.52
N LEU A 27 -21.56 1.78 10.46
CA LEU A 27 -22.04 2.05 9.11
C LEU A 27 -23.52 1.69 8.89
N GLN A 28 -24.03 0.63 9.53
CA GLN A 28 -25.46 0.28 9.47
C GLN A 28 -26.34 1.44 9.93
N ASN A 29 -25.88 2.18 10.95
CA ASN A 29 -26.59 3.33 11.51
C ASN A 29 -26.18 4.68 10.87
N LYS A 30 -25.29 4.67 9.87
CA LYS A 30 -24.69 5.87 9.24
C LYS A 30 -24.00 6.82 10.23
N GLU A 31 -23.50 6.30 11.35
CA GLU A 31 -22.92 7.11 12.42
C GLU A 31 -21.61 7.80 12.00
N LEU A 32 -20.78 7.12 11.20
CA LEU A 32 -19.51 7.68 10.69
C LEU A 32 -19.72 8.86 9.71
N PRO A 33 -20.54 8.75 8.64
CA PRO A 33 -20.88 9.90 7.80
C PRO A 33 -21.45 11.09 8.58
N ILE A 34 -22.38 10.83 9.52
CA ILE A 34 -22.97 11.88 10.36
C ILE A 34 -21.90 12.58 11.20
N LEU A 35 -20.95 11.82 11.77
CA LEU A 35 -19.82 12.40 12.49
C LEU A 35 -18.97 13.29 11.59
N PHE A 36 -18.65 12.85 10.37
CA PHE A 36 -17.80 13.62 9.46
C PHE A 36 -18.47 14.92 9.03
N ASP A 37 -19.75 14.87 8.65
CA ASP A 37 -20.53 16.05 8.32
C ASP A 37 -20.57 17.03 9.52
N PHE A 38 -20.86 16.52 10.72
CA PHE A 38 -20.88 17.33 11.95
C PHE A 38 -19.52 17.98 12.24
N VAL A 39 -18.40 17.26 12.09
CA VAL A 39 -17.06 17.81 12.33
C VAL A 39 -16.80 18.99 11.40
N PHE A 40 -17.06 18.86 10.11
CA PHE A 40 -16.77 19.93 9.15
C PHE A 40 -17.80 21.06 9.19
N GLU A 41 -19.05 20.78 9.57
CA GLU A 41 -20.02 21.83 9.87
C GLU A 41 -19.58 22.61 11.12
N TYR A 42 -19.16 21.95 12.19
CA TYR A 42 -18.74 22.60 13.43
C TYR A 42 -17.44 23.41 13.28
N LEU A 43 -16.50 22.93 12.46
CA LEU A 43 -15.20 23.59 12.31
C LEU A 43 -15.26 24.96 11.62
N HIS A 44 -16.37 25.34 10.95
CA HIS A 44 -16.58 26.64 10.29
C HIS A 44 -15.28 27.17 9.63
N ILE A 45 -14.91 26.59 8.48
CA ILE A 45 -13.55 26.65 7.88
C ILE A 45 -13.15 28.04 7.33
N GLU A 46 -13.91 29.08 7.65
CA GLU A 46 -13.57 30.48 7.30
C GLU A 46 -12.48 31.07 8.22
N ASP A 47 -12.24 30.47 9.37
CA ASP A 47 -11.32 31.02 10.37
C ASP A 47 -9.96 30.29 10.30
N GLU A 48 -9.14 30.65 9.31
CA GLU A 48 -7.80 30.07 9.14
C GLU A 48 -6.91 30.22 10.39
N ARG A 49 -7.24 31.19 11.26
CA ARG A 49 -6.58 31.46 12.54
C ARG A 49 -6.81 30.36 13.57
N LEU A 50 -7.92 29.62 13.47
CA LEU A 50 -8.22 28.51 14.37
C LEU A 50 -7.42 27.23 14.05
N TYR A 51 -6.77 27.18 12.90
CA TYR A 51 -5.83 26.11 12.55
C TYR A 51 -4.37 26.46 12.87
N ILE A 52 -4.12 27.66 13.40
CA ILE A 52 -2.85 28.01 14.03
C ILE A 52 -2.94 27.47 15.45
N ILE A 53 -2.71 26.16 15.57
CA ILE A 53 -2.15 25.60 16.80
C ILE A 53 -0.80 26.32 16.93
N ASP A 54 -0.67 27.17 17.94
CA ASP A 54 0.36 28.19 18.05
C ASP A 54 1.77 27.58 18.05
N SER A 55 2.43 27.63 16.90
CA SER A 55 3.89 27.63 16.83
C SER A 55 4.40 28.55 15.71
N GLY A 56 3.67 29.63 15.39
CA GLY A 56 4.15 30.74 14.54
C GLY A 56 4.79 30.42 13.17
N LYS A 57 4.77 29.18 12.69
CA LYS A 57 5.45 28.74 11.47
C LYS A 57 4.65 27.62 10.78
N PRO A 58 4.31 27.77 9.48
CA PRO A 58 3.53 26.79 8.73
C PRO A 58 4.30 25.50 8.34
N GLN A 59 5.29 25.06 9.15
CA GLN A 59 6.14 23.90 8.84
C GLN A 59 6.53 23.02 10.04
N ASP A 60 6.13 23.35 11.28
CA ASP A 60 6.50 22.53 12.45
C ASP A 60 5.55 21.33 12.61
N THR A 61 5.78 20.29 11.81
CA THR A 61 5.14 18.97 12.00
C THR A 61 5.48 18.32 13.35
N GLU A 62 6.50 18.82 14.06
CA GLU A 62 6.87 18.37 15.40
C GLU A 62 5.98 18.94 16.53
N ASN A 63 5.34 20.09 16.30
CA ASN A 63 4.44 20.75 17.28
C ASN A 63 2.96 20.54 16.95
N ASN A 64 2.63 19.57 16.10
CA ASN A 64 1.24 19.28 15.78
C ASN A 64 0.56 18.65 17.01
N VAL A 65 -0.38 19.38 17.61
CA VAL A 65 -1.11 18.93 18.81
C VAL A 65 -2.18 17.88 18.47
N ILE A 66 -2.58 17.77 17.19
CA ILE A 66 -3.67 16.87 16.78
C ILE A 66 -3.42 15.42 17.23
N PRO A 67 -2.26 14.77 16.97
CA PRO A 67 -2.05 13.38 17.39
C PRO A 67 -1.99 13.19 18.91
N ASN A 68 -1.62 14.24 19.63
CA ASN A 68 -1.36 14.23 21.08
C ASN A 68 -2.49 14.91 21.88
N TYR A 69 -3.70 15.00 21.31
CA TYR A 69 -4.84 15.58 22.01
C TYR A 69 -5.11 14.83 23.31
N ASP A 70 -5.03 15.54 24.42
CA ASP A 70 -5.35 15.05 25.76
C ASP A 70 -6.62 15.75 26.26
N LEU A 71 -7.68 14.98 26.47
CA LEU A 71 -8.97 15.50 26.92
C LEU A 71 -8.88 16.25 28.26
N ILE A 72 -8.07 15.73 29.18
CA ILE A 72 -7.97 16.24 30.56
C ILE A 72 -7.13 17.51 30.58
N GLU A 73 -5.98 17.52 29.90
CA GLU A 73 -5.09 18.68 29.90
C GLU A 73 -5.66 19.81 29.04
N THR A 74 -6.19 19.51 27.85
CA THR A 74 -6.81 20.53 26.98
C THR A 74 -8.05 21.14 27.65
N GLY A 75 -8.85 20.34 28.36
CA GLY A 75 -10.00 20.82 29.11
C GLY A 75 -9.65 21.74 30.29
N LYS A 76 -8.40 21.75 30.76
CA LYS A 76 -7.91 22.65 31.81
C LYS A 76 -7.33 23.95 31.26
N SER A 77 -6.66 23.89 30.10
CA SER A 77 -5.91 25.03 29.55
C SER A 77 -6.72 25.88 28.58
N GLU A 78 -7.66 25.28 27.85
CA GLU A 78 -8.36 25.92 26.74
C GLU A 78 -9.79 26.34 27.07
N SER A 79 -10.28 27.35 26.36
CA SER A 79 -11.70 27.69 26.40
C SER A 79 -12.57 26.55 25.85
N SER A 80 -13.80 26.40 26.34
CA SER A 80 -14.70 25.31 25.91
C SER A 80 -14.93 25.29 24.39
N THR A 81 -14.95 26.44 23.71
CA THR A 81 -15.12 26.50 22.25
C THR A 81 -13.87 26.03 21.49
N HIS A 82 -12.68 26.28 22.03
CA HIS A 82 -11.42 25.85 21.42
C HIS A 82 -11.18 24.35 21.64
N GLU A 83 -11.45 23.86 22.86
CA GLU A 83 -11.39 22.42 23.19
C GLU A 83 -12.26 21.59 22.27
N LEU A 84 -13.51 22.01 22.02
CA LEU A 84 -14.44 21.31 21.13
C LEU A 84 -13.95 21.24 19.67
N LYS A 85 -13.25 22.28 19.19
CA LYS A 85 -12.69 22.32 17.83
C LYS A 85 -11.47 21.42 17.70
N LEU A 86 -10.61 21.40 18.72
CA LEU A 86 -9.49 20.46 18.81
C LEU A 86 -10.00 19.03 18.86
N LEU A 87 -11.05 18.78 19.66
CA LEU A 87 -11.71 17.49 19.74
C LEU A 87 -12.29 17.07 18.38
N ALA A 88 -13.04 17.92 17.70
CA ALA A 88 -13.60 17.62 16.38
C ALA A 88 -12.50 17.26 15.37
N THR A 89 -11.41 18.01 15.37
CA THR A 89 -10.22 17.74 14.53
C THR A 89 -9.57 16.40 14.88
N TYR A 90 -9.41 16.11 16.17
CA TYR A 90 -8.86 14.86 16.66
C TYR A 90 -9.72 13.65 16.27
N LEU A 91 -11.04 13.76 16.39
CA LEU A 91 -11.97 12.70 16.00
C LEU A 91 -11.83 12.39 14.50
N TYR A 92 -11.78 13.42 13.65
CA TYR A 92 -11.54 13.23 12.22
C TYR A 92 -10.18 12.59 11.94
N PHE A 93 -9.11 13.05 12.60
CA PHE A 93 -7.78 12.44 12.51
C PHE A 93 -7.81 10.95 12.87
N LYS A 94 -8.43 10.59 13.99
CA LYS A 94 -8.53 9.19 14.45
C LYS A 94 -9.35 8.35 13.49
N CYS A 95 -10.44 8.86 12.94
CA CYS A 95 -11.17 8.16 11.89
C CYS A 95 -10.34 7.98 10.62
N ALA A 96 -9.60 9.00 10.18
CA ALA A 96 -8.69 8.93 9.04
C ALA A 96 -7.57 7.89 9.26
N GLN A 97 -7.07 7.74 10.49
CA GLN A 97 -6.06 6.76 10.88
C GLN A 97 -6.63 5.33 10.99
N LEU A 98 -7.77 5.16 11.64
CA LEU A 98 -8.33 3.86 12.00
C LEU A 98 -9.20 3.26 10.90
N CYS A 99 -9.94 4.08 10.16
CA CYS A 99 -10.90 3.67 9.15
C CYS A 99 -10.85 4.58 7.90
N GLY A 100 -9.63 4.81 7.37
CA GLY A 100 -9.40 5.70 6.23
C GLY A 100 -10.22 5.36 4.98
N SER A 101 -10.58 4.09 4.77
CA SER A 101 -11.47 3.67 3.68
C SER A 101 -12.89 4.27 3.81
N GLN A 102 -13.39 4.47 5.03
CA GLN A 102 -14.70 5.09 5.26
C GLN A 102 -14.65 6.59 5.02
N VAL A 103 -13.56 7.25 5.44
CA VAL A 103 -13.33 8.67 5.14
C VAL A 103 -13.27 8.90 3.63
N GLN A 104 -12.59 8.00 2.90
CA GLN A 104 -12.55 8.04 1.45
C GLN A 104 -13.94 7.87 0.80
N LEU A 105 -14.72 6.87 1.24
CA LEU A 105 -16.06 6.64 0.71
C LEU A 105 -16.97 7.86 0.93
N TRP A 106 -16.98 8.38 2.16
CA TRP A 106 -17.72 9.61 2.49
C TRP A 106 -17.28 10.77 1.59
N PHE A 107 -15.97 11.01 1.45
CA PHE A 107 -15.45 12.09 0.60
C PHE A 107 -15.85 11.94 -0.89
N GLN A 108 -15.93 10.71 -1.39
CA GLN A 108 -16.39 10.43 -2.74
C GLN A 108 -17.88 10.75 -2.92
N GLU A 109 -18.70 10.52 -1.90
CA GLU A 109 -20.15 10.76 -1.90
C GLU A 109 -20.53 12.25 -1.77
N ILE A 110 -19.62 13.12 -1.31
CA ILE A 110 -19.83 14.57 -1.25
C ILE A 110 -20.12 15.13 -2.65
N ARG A 111 -21.31 15.72 -2.82
CA ARG A 111 -21.77 16.35 -4.08
C ARG A 111 -21.44 17.84 -4.15
N ASP A 112 -21.47 18.54 -3.03
CA ASP A 112 -21.11 19.96 -2.99
C ASP A 112 -19.60 20.11 -3.21
N LYS A 113 -19.24 20.74 -4.33
CA LYS A 113 -17.84 20.96 -4.73
C LYS A 113 -17.12 21.92 -3.79
N GLN A 114 -17.81 22.91 -3.22
CA GLN A 114 -17.20 23.86 -2.30
C GLN A 114 -16.84 23.16 -0.99
N PHE A 115 -17.80 22.47 -0.39
CA PHE A 115 -17.58 21.64 0.78
C PHE A 115 -16.50 20.58 0.56
N LYS A 116 -16.51 19.88 -0.58
CA LYS A 116 -15.48 18.89 -0.93
C LYS A 116 -14.07 19.49 -0.97
N ASN A 117 -13.91 20.66 -1.60
CA ASN A 117 -12.62 21.35 -1.68
C ASN A 117 -12.12 21.81 -0.31
N ILE A 118 -13.04 22.23 0.56
CA ILE A 118 -12.76 22.62 1.93
C ILE A 118 -12.19 21.42 2.72
N VAL A 119 -12.88 20.27 2.67
CA VAL A 119 -12.44 19.01 3.30
C VAL A 119 -11.06 18.59 2.78
N GLU A 120 -10.84 18.68 1.47
CA GLU A 120 -9.58 18.32 0.85
C GLU A 120 -8.43 19.22 1.31
N LYS A 121 -8.60 20.54 1.28
CA LYS A 121 -7.58 21.50 1.74
C LYS A 121 -7.21 21.29 3.20
N PHE A 122 -8.22 21.10 4.05
CA PHE A 122 -8.01 20.83 5.47
C PHE A 122 -7.22 19.52 5.67
N THR A 123 -7.63 18.45 4.99
CA THR A 123 -6.99 17.14 5.12
C THR A 123 -5.56 17.16 4.61
N VAL A 124 -5.28 17.80 3.46
CA VAL A 124 -3.92 17.95 2.89
C VAL A 124 -3.00 18.72 3.83
N LYS A 125 -3.51 19.78 4.46
CA LYS A 125 -2.70 20.68 5.29
C LYS A 125 -2.40 20.10 6.67
N PHE A 126 -3.39 19.50 7.34
CA PHE A 126 -3.28 19.16 8.76
C PHE A 126 -3.17 17.67 9.05
N ILE A 127 -3.80 16.83 8.23
CA ILE A 127 -4.00 15.40 8.55
C ILE A 127 -3.04 14.51 7.73
N SER A 128 -2.95 14.76 6.43
CA SER A 128 -2.15 13.97 5.49
C SER A 128 -0.67 13.87 5.89
N PRO A 129 0.02 14.96 6.29
CA PRO A 129 1.44 14.90 6.65
C PRO A 129 1.72 13.96 7.83
N ILE A 130 0.81 13.92 8.81
CA ILE A 130 0.91 13.06 9.99
C ILE A 130 0.77 11.59 9.58
N LEU A 131 -0.31 11.27 8.87
CA LEU A 131 -0.57 9.89 8.45
C LEU A 131 0.51 9.35 7.52
N VAL A 132 1.03 10.18 6.61
CA VAL A 132 2.14 9.80 5.72
C VAL A 132 3.42 9.54 6.51
N LYS A 133 3.69 10.32 7.57
CA LYS A 133 4.82 10.09 8.48
C LYS A 133 4.66 8.75 9.19
N ASP A 134 3.49 8.50 9.79
CA ASP A 134 3.18 7.24 10.49
C ASP A 134 3.34 6.01 9.58
N ILE A 135 2.86 6.10 8.34
CA ILE A 135 3.01 5.02 7.35
C ILE A 135 4.48 4.70 7.10
N LYS A 136 5.31 5.73 6.89
CA LYS A 136 6.74 5.55 6.63
C LYS A 136 7.46 4.96 7.83
N GLU A 137 7.14 5.43 9.04
CA GLU A 137 7.73 4.90 10.27
C GLU A 137 7.33 3.44 10.51
N ASN A 138 6.05 3.10 10.27
CA ASN A 138 5.57 1.72 10.40
C ASN A 138 6.26 0.79 9.41
N VAL A 139 6.41 1.20 8.14
CA VAL A 139 7.19 0.43 7.18
C VAL A 139 8.65 0.36 7.62
N GLY A 140 9.23 1.46 8.09
CA GLY A 140 10.60 1.54 8.61
C GLY A 140 10.90 0.54 9.73
N LYS A 141 9.96 0.39 10.68
CA LYS A 141 10.05 -0.60 11.79
C LYS A 141 10.06 -2.04 11.27
N GLU A 142 9.35 -2.32 10.17
CA GLU A 142 9.22 -3.66 9.60
C GLU A 142 10.26 -3.96 8.51
N ILE A 143 11.05 -2.98 8.05
CA ILE A 143 12.08 -3.15 7.00
C ILE A 143 12.97 -4.36 7.29
N GLY A 144 13.49 -4.49 8.52
CA GLY A 144 14.43 -5.56 8.86
C GLY A 144 13.84 -6.96 8.71
N LYS A 145 12.54 -7.13 9.00
CA LYS A 145 11.82 -8.39 8.79
C LYS A 145 11.54 -8.62 7.30
N LEU A 146 11.13 -7.58 6.58
CA LEU A 146 10.80 -7.67 5.17
C LEU A 146 12.04 -8.03 4.33
N GLN A 147 13.20 -7.43 4.64
CA GLN A 147 14.49 -7.66 3.97
C GLN A 147 15.00 -9.10 4.08
N GLN A 148 14.50 -9.90 5.04
CA GLN A 148 14.80 -11.33 5.09
C GLN A 148 14.31 -12.09 3.85
N ASN A 149 13.38 -11.51 3.08
CA ASN A 149 12.89 -12.06 1.81
C ASN A 149 13.69 -11.58 0.59
N GLU A 150 14.97 -11.23 0.76
CA GLU A 150 15.88 -10.76 -0.31
C GLU A 150 15.37 -9.53 -1.08
N VAL A 151 14.56 -8.69 -0.44
CA VAL A 151 13.95 -7.50 -1.04
C VAL A 151 14.72 -6.22 -0.66
N ASN A 152 15.01 -5.37 -1.65
CA ASN A 152 15.55 -4.03 -1.45
C ASN A 152 14.42 -2.99 -1.40
N ILE A 153 14.19 -2.42 -0.22
CA ILE A 153 13.13 -1.43 0.02
C ILE A 153 13.75 -0.03 0.09
N LYS A 154 13.18 0.92 -0.68
CA LYS A 154 13.52 2.34 -0.68
C LYS A 154 12.30 3.16 -0.28
N ILE A 155 12.39 3.88 0.83
CA ILE A 155 11.36 4.83 1.28
C ILE A 155 11.71 6.22 0.73
N GLY A 156 10.82 6.79 -0.09
CA GLY A 156 10.92 8.15 -0.60
C GLY A 156 9.88 9.09 0.02
N THR A 157 9.80 10.31 -0.51
CA THR A 157 8.90 11.35 0.04
C THR A 157 7.42 10.99 -0.11
N ASN A 158 6.99 10.59 -1.31
CA ASN A 158 5.59 10.25 -1.59
C ASN A 158 5.46 8.84 -2.17
N GLN A 159 6.47 8.00 -1.97
CA GLN A 159 6.46 6.65 -2.52
C GLN A 159 7.32 5.70 -1.72
N ILE A 160 6.97 4.43 -1.75
CA ILE A 160 7.79 3.32 -1.26
C ILE A 160 8.04 2.40 -2.45
N LYS A 161 9.28 1.97 -2.67
CA LYS A 161 9.64 1.05 -3.77
C LYS A 161 10.29 -0.20 -3.20
N ALA A 162 9.81 -1.38 -3.60
CA ALA A 162 10.46 -2.65 -3.35
C ALA A 162 11.04 -3.19 -4.66
N ASN A 163 12.28 -3.66 -4.62
CA ASN A 163 12.93 -4.35 -5.73
C ASN A 163 13.40 -5.71 -5.24
N ILE A 164 13.05 -6.77 -5.95
CA ILE A 164 13.52 -8.13 -5.69
C ILE A 164 14.45 -8.49 -6.84
N PRO A 165 15.73 -8.80 -6.57
CA PRO A 165 16.67 -9.21 -7.60
C PRO A 165 16.27 -10.59 -8.14
N VAL A 166 16.31 -10.73 -9.46
CA VAL A 166 16.13 -12.00 -10.16
C VAL A 166 17.25 -12.08 -11.20
N GLU A 167 18.32 -12.81 -10.86
CA GLU A 167 19.57 -12.85 -11.64
C GLU A 167 20.19 -11.45 -11.85
N GLU A 168 20.34 -11.01 -13.10
CA GLU A 168 20.88 -9.69 -13.46
C GLU A 168 19.82 -8.58 -13.47
N GLU A 169 18.54 -8.95 -13.38
CA GLU A 169 17.39 -8.04 -13.48
C GLU A 169 16.69 -7.85 -12.12
N ASN A 170 15.73 -6.92 -12.07
CA ASN A 170 14.92 -6.71 -10.87
C ASN A 170 13.43 -6.76 -11.19
N ILE A 171 12.64 -7.33 -10.30
CA ILE A 171 11.19 -7.15 -10.29
C ILE A 171 10.87 -6.07 -9.27
N SER A 172 10.12 -5.05 -9.67
CA SER A 172 9.84 -3.92 -8.79
C SER A 172 8.36 -3.59 -8.68
N MET A 173 7.97 -3.22 -7.47
CA MET A 173 6.65 -2.70 -7.14
C MET A 173 6.81 -1.36 -6.39
N ARG A 174 5.93 -0.41 -6.69
CA ARG A 174 5.93 0.93 -6.13
C ARG A 174 4.56 1.23 -5.54
N TRP A 175 4.56 1.79 -4.33
CA TRP A 175 3.40 2.31 -3.63
C TRP A 175 3.48 3.84 -3.60
N SER A 176 2.68 4.51 -4.43
CA SER A 176 2.64 5.97 -4.55
C SER A 176 1.58 6.52 -3.60
N ILE A 177 2.02 7.29 -2.60
CA ILE A 177 1.17 7.87 -1.56
C ILE A 177 0.72 9.26 -2.03
N PRO A 178 -0.60 9.51 -2.20
CA PRO A 178 -1.08 10.78 -2.68
C PRO A 178 -0.98 11.87 -1.60
N ALA A 179 -0.87 13.13 -2.03
CA ALA A 179 -0.76 14.27 -1.11
C ALA A 179 -2.03 14.50 -0.26
N ASN A 180 -3.18 14.01 -0.73
CA ASN A 180 -4.47 14.06 -0.03
C ASN A 180 -4.84 12.74 0.64
N TYR A 181 -3.87 11.89 0.99
CA TYR A 181 -4.13 10.67 1.76
C TYR A 181 -4.79 11.00 3.11
N PRO A 182 -5.92 10.35 3.51
CA PRO A 182 -6.47 9.11 2.96
C PRO A 182 -7.63 9.30 1.97
N LEU A 183 -7.94 10.53 1.53
CA LEU A 183 -9.05 10.81 0.60
C LEU A 183 -8.86 10.08 -0.73
N SER A 184 -7.62 10.04 -1.22
CA SER A 184 -7.22 9.18 -2.33
C SER A 184 -6.44 7.97 -1.84
N ASN A 185 -6.62 6.84 -2.54
CA ASN A 185 -5.89 5.62 -2.23
C ASN A 185 -4.41 5.73 -2.61
N VAL A 186 -3.57 5.02 -1.87
CA VAL A 186 -2.20 4.71 -2.31
C VAL A 186 -2.30 3.90 -3.61
N ALA A 187 -1.62 4.35 -4.65
CA ALA A 187 -1.59 3.65 -5.93
C ALA A 187 -0.47 2.61 -5.95
N VAL A 188 -0.80 1.38 -6.35
CA VAL A 188 0.18 0.31 -6.56
C VAL A 188 0.54 0.23 -8.05
N GLU A 189 1.81 0.48 -8.34
CA GLU A 189 2.39 0.45 -9.68
C GLU A 189 3.46 -0.63 -9.77
N GLY A 190 3.66 -1.16 -10.97
CA GLY A 190 4.68 -2.16 -11.27
C GLY A 190 5.70 -1.64 -12.27
N PRO A 191 6.73 -0.87 -11.85
CA PRO A 191 7.62 -0.17 -12.77
C PRO A 191 8.50 -1.09 -13.62
N LEU A 192 8.78 -2.30 -13.13
CA LEU A 192 9.60 -3.28 -13.81
C LEU A 192 9.08 -4.68 -13.49
N CYS A 193 8.75 -5.43 -14.54
CA CYS A 193 8.22 -6.79 -14.47
C CYS A 193 9.00 -7.66 -15.44
N VAL A 194 9.60 -8.73 -14.92
CA VAL A 194 10.51 -9.62 -15.67
C VAL A 194 10.09 -11.06 -15.36
N GLY A 195 10.05 -11.93 -16.36
CA GLY A 195 9.72 -13.35 -16.17
C GLY A 195 8.27 -13.64 -15.74
N VAL A 196 7.35 -12.68 -15.75
CA VAL A 196 5.95 -12.87 -15.32
C VAL A 196 5.00 -12.52 -16.46
N LYS A 197 3.97 -13.34 -16.67
CA LYS A 197 2.92 -13.07 -17.68
C LYS A 197 2.10 -11.85 -17.27
N GLU A 198 1.69 -11.03 -18.23
CA GLU A 198 0.96 -9.77 -17.98
C GLU A 198 -0.30 -9.96 -17.11
N ASN A 199 -1.11 -11.00 -17.37
CA ASN A 199 -2.32 -11.25 -16.58
C ASN A 199 -2.01 -11.61 -15.12
N GLN A 200 -0.93 -12.35 -14.88
CA GLN A 200 -0.49 -12.72 -13.54
C GLN A 200 0.09 -11.50 -12.81
N TRP A 201 0.86 -10.66 -13.50
CA TRP A 201 1.37 -9.41 -12.96
C TRP A 201 0.24 -8.44 -12.57
N LYS A 202 -0.76 -8.27 -13.45
CA LYS A 202 -1.98 -7.50 -13.15
C LYS A 202 -2.71 -8.04 -11.92
N ALA A 203 -2.83 -9.37 -11.79
CA ALA A 203 -3.44 -9.98 -10.61
C ALA A 203 -2.67 -9.67 -9.32
N TRP A 204 -1.33 -9.66 -9.36
CA TRP A 204 -0.51 -9.28 -8.20
C TRP A 204 -0.68 -7.81 -7.83
N LEU A 205 -0.67 -6.90 -8.81
CA LEU A 205 -0.91 -5.47 -8.57
C LEU A 205 -2.29 -5.22 -7.94
N LEU A 206 -3.33 -5.86 -8.47
CA LEU A 206 -4.69 -5.76 -7.94
C LEU A 206 -4.81 -6.34 -6.52
N ALA A 207 -4.16 -7.46 -6.25
CA ALA A 207 -4.15 -8.06 -4.91
C ALA A 207 -3.46 -7.14 -3.89
N SER A 208 -2.31 -6.55 -4.26
CA SER A 208 -1.60 -5.55 -3.46
C SER A 208 -2.45 -4.30 -3.23
N GLN A 209 -3.10 -3.77 -4.28
CA GLN A 209 -4.02 -2.63 -4.17
C GLN A 209 -5.18 -2.92 -3.21
N LYS A 210 -5.76 -4.12 -3.30
CA LYS A 210 -6.88 -4.56 -2.46
C LYS A 210 -6.50 -4.62 -0.98
N ILE A 211 -5.30 -5.09 -0.64
CA ILE A 211 -4.82 -5.12 0.76
C ILE A 211 -4.86 -3.71 1.35
N ILE A 212 -4.36 -2.72 0.61
CA ILE A 212 -4.27 -1.35 1.10
C ILE A 212 -5.66 -0.73 1.25
N SER A 213 -6.49 -0.83 0.21
CA SER A 213 -7.79 -0.14 0.17
C SER A 213 -8.88 -0.76 1.05
N LEU A 214 -8.95 -2.08 1.18
CA LEU A 214 -10.09 -2.73 1.86
C LEU A 214 -9.85 -3.09 3.32
N THR A 215 -8.60 -3.21 3.77
CA THR A 215 -8.31 -3.70 5.13
C THR A 215 -7.65 -2.65 6.02
N ASN A 216 -7.67 -1.37 5.59
CA ASN A 216 -6.80 -0.34 6.16
C ASN A 216 -5.35 -0.90 6.26
N GLY A 217 -4.98 -1.69 5.25
CA GLY A 217 -3.87 -2.63 5.32
C GLY A 217 -2.55 -1.87 5.23
N SER A 218 -1.59 -2.28 6.06
CA SER A 218 -0.24 -1.72 6.01
C SER A 218 0.40 -1.99 4.64
N ILE A 219 1.11 -0.98 4.12
CA ILE A 219 1.97 -1.14 2.94
C ILE A 219 2.95 -2.30 3.16
N ALA A 220 3.40 -2.54 4.39
CA ALA A 220 4.29 -3.65 4.71
C ALA A 220 3.67 -5.03 4.42
N LYS A 221 2.37 -5.23 4.70
CA LYS A 221 1.66 -6.47 4.31
C LYS A 221 1.56 -6.62 2.80
N SER A 222 1.39 -5.51 2.07
CA SER A 222 1.43 -5.52 0.61
C SER A 222 2.82 -5.87 0.07
N ILE A 223 3.89 -5.40 0.72
CA ILE A 223 5.27 -5.78 0.40
C ILE A 223 5.48 -7.28 0.67
N GLU A 224 5.00 -7.79 1.80
CA GLU A 224 5.08 -9.21 2.15
C GLU A 224 4.37 -10.09 1.11
N LEU A 225 3.15 -9.73 0.70
CA LEU A 225 2.44 -10.42 -0.38
C LEU A 225 3.24 -10.41 -1.68
N PHE A 226 3.82 -9.26 -2.04
CA PHE A 226 4.66 -9.13 -3.24
C PHE A 226 5.87 -10.07 -3.17
N CYS A 227 6.59 -10.10 -2.05
CA CYS A 227 7.72 -11.00 -1.83
C CYS A 227 7.30 -12.47 -1.95
N LYS A 228 6.20 -12.84 -1.30
CA LYS A 228 5.65 -14.20 -1.36
C LYS A 228 5.29 -14.61 -2.80
N ASN A 229 4.65 -13.72 -3.55
CA ASN A 229 4.26 -14.00 -4.94
C ASN A 229 5.47 -14.22 -5.84
N VAL A 230 6.52 -13.39 -5.70
CA VAL A 230 7.77 -13.54 -6.47
C VAL A 230 8.46 -14.84 -6.09
N ASN A 231 8.68 -15.10 -4.79
CA ASN A 231 9.36 -16.31 -4.33
C ASN A 231 8.64 -17.58 -4.79
N LEU A 232 7.31 -17.64 -4.68
CA LEU A 232 6.53 -18.78 -5.14
C LEU A 232 6.60 -18.94 -6.67
N HIS A 233 6.55 -17.84 -7.43
CA HIS A 233 6.61 -17.91 -8.89
C HIS A 233 7.94 -18.47 -9.39
N PHE A 234 9.07 -17.99 -8.86
CA PHE A 234 10.39 -18.41 -9.31
C PHE A 234 10.85 -19.75 -8.71
N SER A 235 10.31 -20.16 -7.55
CA SER A 235 10.62 -21.48 -6.96
C SER A 235 10.28 -22.68 -7.85
N GLY A 236 9.40 -22.51 -8.84
CA GLY A 236 9.00 -23.56 -9.78
C GLY A 236 9.84 -23.63 -11.07
N PHE A 237 10.79 -22.71 -11.26
CA PHE A 237 11.63 -22.67 -12.45
C PHE A 237 13.03 -23.20 -12.15
N GLU A 238 13.55 -23.95 -13.11
CA GLU A 238 14.93 -24.46 -13.12
C GLU A 238 15.66 -23.76 -14.25
N ASP A 239 16.97 -23.58 -14.09
CA ASP A 239 17.82 -22.94 -15.07
C ASP A 239 17.74 -23.62 -16.44
N CYS A 240 17.80 -22.83 -17.50
CA CYS A 240 17.94 -23.36 -18.85
C CYS A 240 19.28 -24.09 -18.98
N ALA A 241 19.26 -25.37 -19.32
CA ALA A 241 20.49 -26.18 -19.40
C ALA A 241 21.42 -25.84 -20.59
N ILE A 242 21.11 -24.80 -21.36
CA ILE A 242 21.99 -24.28 -22.42
C ILE A 242 22.71 -23.01 -21.96
N CYS A 243 21.99 -22.05 -21.37
CA CYS A 243 22.56 -20.76 -20.96
C CYS A 243 22.78 -20.62 -19.44
N TYR A 244 22.39 -21.63 -18.66
CA TYR A 244 22.52 -21.69 -17.21
C TYR A 244 21.88 -20.50 -16.49
N SER A 245 20.71 -20.10 -16.96
CA SER A 245 19.95 -18.98 -16.38
C SER A 245 18.44 -19.23 -16.51
N ILE A 246 17.69 -18.71 -15.56
CA ILE A 246 16.24 -18.69 -15.49
C ILE A 246 15.67 -17.65 -16.45
N LEU A 247 16.33 -16.51 -16.65
CA LEU A 247 15.87 -15.46 -17.55
C LEU A 247 16.68 -15.41 -18.85
N HIS A 248 16.02 -15.62 -19.98
CA HIS A 248 16.65 -15.32 -21.26
C HIS A 248 16.76 -13.79 -21.46
N GLN A 249 17.55 -13.34 -22.43
CA GLN A 249 17.74 -11.91 -22.75
C GLN A 249 16.44 -11.15 -23.05
N ASP A 250 15.39 -11.86 -23.47
CA ASP A 250 14.04 -11.32 -23.70
C ASP A 250 13.13 -11.43 -22.47
N SER A 251 13.70 -11.68 -21.29
CA SER A 251 12.99 -11.91 -20.02
C SER A 251 12.06 -13.13 -20.03
N SER A 252 12.19 -14.03 -21.00
CA SER A 252 11.38 -15.25 -21.07
C SER A 252 11.91 -16.34 -20.13
N LEU A 253 10.99 -17.13 -19.58
CA LEU A 253 11.31 -18.27 -18.71
C LEU A 253 11.50 -19.57 -19.51
N PRO A 254 12.21 -20.57 -18.96
CA PRO A 254 12.41 -21.86 -19.60
C PRO A 254 11.07 -22.58 -19.71
N SER A 255 10.57 -22.68 -20.94
CA SER A 255 9.22 -23.17 -21.24
C SER A 255 9.22 -24.50 -21.99
N LYS A 256 10.38 -24.98 -22.44
CA LYS A 256 10.52 -26.23 -23.19
C LYS A 256 11.20 -27.26 -22.31
N THR A 257 10.50 -28.35 -22.05
CA THR A 257 10.99 -29.45 -21.21
C THR A 257 11.24 -30.68 -22.07
N CYS A 258 12.40 -31.31 -21.93
CA CYS A 258 12.66 -32.59 -22.58
C CYS A 258 11.81 -33.69 -21.94
N THR A 259 11.07 -34.46 -22.73
CA THR A 259 10.24 -35.56 -22.20
C THR A 259 11.04 -36.76 -21.69
N THR A 260 12.31 -36.88 -22.09
CA THR A 260 13.17 -38.00 -21.69
C THR A 260 13.95 -37.69 -20.42
N CYS A 261 14.62 -36.54 -20.34
CA CYS A 261 15.48 -36.20 -19.21
C CYS A 261 14.95 -35.05 -18.34
N SER A 262 13.73 -34.56 -18.58
CA SER A 262 13.03 -33.51 -17.82
C SER A 262 13.73 -32.15 -17.69
N ASN A 263 14.89 -31.97 -18.32
CA ASN A 263 15.62 -30.70 -18.30
C ASN A 263 14.85 -29.62 -19.07
N LYS A 264 14.94 -28.38 -18.58
CA LYS A 264 14.24 -27.21 -19.14
C LYS A 264 15.15 -26.34 -20.00
N PHE A 265 14.55 -25.68 -20.98
CA PHE A 265 15.22 -24.81 -21.94
C PHE A 265 14.35 -23.61 -22.28
N HIS A 266 14.96 -22.45 -22.50
CA HIS A 266 14.30 -21.35 -23.20
C HIS A 266 14.02 -21.75 -24.65
N ALA A 267 12.90 -21.28 -25.19
CA ALA A 267 12.53 -21.55 -26.58
C ALA A 267 13.60 -21.04 -27.55
N ALA A 268 14.17 -19.85 -27.30
CA ALA A 268 15.21 -19.24 -28.11
C ALA A 268 16.53 -20.04 -28.07
N CYS A 269 17.00 -20.44 -26.88
CA CYS A 269 18.22 -21.26 -26.73
C CYS A 269 18.08 -22.60 -27.47
N LEU A 270 16.95 -23.28 -27.28
CA LEU A 270 16.69 -24.57 -27.91
C LEU A 270 16.58 -24.46 -29.43
N TYR A 271 15.93 -23.40 -29.94
CA TYR A 271 15.85 -23.15 -31.37
C TYR A 271 17.23 -22.91 -31.99
N LYS A 272 18.07 -22.08 -31.34
CA LYS A 272 19.44 -21.81 -31.79
C LYS A 272 20.27 -23.10 -31.82
N TRP A 273 20.13 -23.95 -30.80
CA TRP A 273 20.79 -25.26 -30.75
C TRP A 273 20.42 -26.14 -31.94
N PHE A 274 19.12 -26.35 -32.23
CA PHE A 274 18.68 -27.18 -33.36
C PHE A 274 19.19 -26.65 -34.70
N LYS A 275 19.23 -25.33 -34.85
CA LYS A 275 19.74 -24.71 -36.07
C LYS A 275 21.24 -24.95 -36.24
N SER A 276 22.02 -24.91 -35.16
CA SER A 276 23.47 -25.16 -35.19
C SER A 276 23.85 -26.64 -35.30
N SER A 277 23.07 -27.54 -34.69
CA SER A 277 23.37 -28.98 -34.65
C SER A 277 22.86 -29.74 -35.87
N GLY A 278 21.97 -29.13 -36.66
CA GLY A 278 21.31 -29.77 -37.81
C GLY A 278 20.31 -30.87 -37.42
N SER A 279 19.99 -31.03 -36.13
CA SER A 279 19.02 -32.02 -35.66
C SER A 279 18.18 -31.51 -34.50
N SER A 280 16.92 -31.94 -34.43
CA SER A 280 16.00 -31.62 -33.34
C SER A 280 16.18 -32.59 -32.16
N THR A 281 17.40 -32.67 -31.62
CA THR A 281 17.76 -33.56 -30.50
C THR A 281 18.12 -32.78 -29.25
N CYS A 282 17.75 -33.31 -28.08
CA CYS A 282 18.04 -32.69 -26.79
C CYS A 282 19.57 -32.50 -26.60
N PRO A 283 20.05 -31.30 -26.19
CA PRO A 283 21.47 -31.05 -25.96
C PRO A 283 22.14 -32.00 -24.95
N LEU A 284 21.37 -32.47 -23.96
CA LEU A 284 21.88 -33.28 -22.85
C LEU A 284 21.76 -34.78 -23.13
N CYS A 285 20.56 -35.28 -23.43
CA CYS A 285 20.32 -36.71 -23.58
C CYS A 285 20.30 -37.21 -25.03
N ARG A 286 20.45 -36.31 -26.01
CA ARG A 286 20.44 -36.59 -27.46
C ARG A 286 19.19 -37.29 -28.02
N SER A 287 18.16 -37.51 -27.19
CA SER A 287 16.86 -38.01 -27.66
C SER A 287 16.18 -37.02 -28.58
N THR A 288 15.36 -37.51 -29.52
CA THR A 288 14.53 -36.67 -30.37
C THR A 288 13.61 -35.79 -29.51
N PHE A 289 13.62 -34.48 -29.77
CA PHE A 289 12.89 -33.53 -28.95
C PHE A 289 11.45 -33.41 -29.44
N ASN A 290 10.53 -33.98 -28.68
CA ASN A 290 9.10 -33.85 -28.95
C ASN A 290 8.57 -32.59 -28.27
N PHE A 291 8.10 -31.62 -29.06
CA PHE A 291 7.34 -30.50 -28.52
C PHE A 291 5.98 -31.04 -28.04
N ARG A 292 5.78 -31.18 -26.73
CA ARG A 292 4.42 -31.31 -26.20
C ARG A 292 3.65 -30.06 -26.63
N ARG A 293 2.52 -30.27 -27.32
CA ARG A 293 1.53 -29.22 -27.62
C ARG A 293 0.96 -28.66 -26.33
#